data_AF-A0A2N9LV90-F1
#
_entry.id   AF-A0A2N9LV90-F1
#
_cell.length_a   1.000
_cell.length_b   1.000
_cell.length_c   1.000
_cell.angle_alpha   90.00
_cell.angle_beta   90.00
_cell.angle_gamma   90.00
#
_symmetry.space_group_name_H-M   'P 1'
#
loop_
_entity.id
_entity.type
_entity.pdbx_description
1 polymer ?
#
loop_
_entity_poly.entity_id
_entity_poly.type
_entity_poly.pdbx_seq_one_letter_code
_entity_poly.pdbx_strand_id
1 'polypeptide(L)'
;MSDKLVMTRTHWSGKEIRCDIHQIIDIRDFKGTAGYALLVCAANGHLSIFNIREFLKLQGVERGESWIRRRRWLFQPPGTVNSNSNANQDGKDEQARAIMREYHKASLRYVVRVLKEHGIHRGKDWVRTHRCS
;
A
#
# COMPACT_ATOMS: atom_id res chain seq x y z
N MET A 1 -20.73 -18.22 19.87
CA MET A 1 -21.04 -19.36 18.97
C MET A 1 -19.94 -19.40 17.92
N SER A 2 -19.22 -20.52 17.81
CA SER A 2 -18.09 -20.65 16.88
C SER A 2 -18.64 -21.09 15.52
N ASP A 3 -18.72 -20.19 14.55
CA ASP A 3 -19.00 -20.56 13.16
C ASP A 3 -17.77 -21.25 12.55
N LYS A 4 -17.66 -22.56 12.81
CA LYS A 4 -16.69 -23.44 12.16
C LYS A 4 -17.35 -24.06 10.94
N LEU A 5 -16.81 -23.77 9.76
CA LEU A 5 -17.17 -24.48 8.54
C LEU A 5 -16.20 -25.62 8.31
N VAL A 6 -16.72 -26.82 8.12
CA VAL A 6 -15.90 -27.97 7.73
C VAL A 6 -15.77 -27.96 6.21
N MET A 7 -14.54 -27.77 5.71
CA MET A 7 -14.22 -27.93 4.30
C MET A 7 -13.54 -29.27 4.09
N THR A 8 -14.07 -30.08 3.18
CA THR A 8 -13.39 -31.27 2.66
C THR A 8 -12.59 -30.91 1.42
N ARG A 9 -11.32 -31.30 1.39
CA ARG A 9 -10.49 -31.26 0.17
C ARG A 9 -9.80 -32.58 -0.06
N THR A 10 -9.67 -32.97 -1.31
CA THR A 10 -8.92 -34.16 -1.70
C THR A 10 -7.43 -33.82 -1.72
N HIS A 11 -6.66 -34.55 -0.93
CA HIS A 11 -5.20 -34.45 -0.93
C HIS A 11 -4.63 -35.02 -2.23
N TRP A 12 -3.39 -34.66 -2.58
CA TRP A 12 -2.72 -35.19 -3.78
C TRP A 12 -2.59 -36.73 -3.77
N SER A 13 -2.69 -37.36 -2.59
CA SER A 13 -2.69 -38.82 -2.41
C SER A 13 -4.09 -39.47 -2.54
N GLY A 14 -5.11 -38.73 -2.98
CA GLY A 14 -6.48 -39.24 -3.15
C GLY A 14 -7.31 -39.38 -1.87
N LYS A 15 -6.74 -39.08 -0.70
CA LYS A 15 -7.46 -39.10 0.59
C LYS A 15 -8.22 -37.79 0.81
N GLU A 16 -9.46 -37.90 1.28
CA GLU A 16 -10.22 -36.73 1.74
C GLU A 16 -9.71 -36.26 3.09
N ILE A 17 -9.34 -34.99 3.17
CA ILE A 17 -8.96 -34.33 4.41
C ILE A 17 -10.07 -33.34 4.78
N ARG A 18 -10.50 -33.41 6.03
CA ARG A 18 -11.40 -32.42 6.64
C ARG A 18 -10.55 -31.33 7.30
N CYS A 19 -10.83 -30.09 6.95
CA CYS A 19 -10.22 -28.92 7.56
C CYS A 19 -11.31 -28.07 8.20
N ASP A 20 -11.16 -27.79 9.49
CA ASP A 20 -12.02 -26.83 10.19
C ASP A 20 -11.57 -25.42 9.81
N ILE A 21 -12.47 -24.66 9.18
CA ILE A 21 -12.25 -23.27 8.80
C ILE A 21 -12.98 -22.39 9.80
N HIS A 22 -12.20 -21.55 10.48
CA HIS A 22 -12.72 -20.52 11.37
C HIS A 22 -12.99 -19.25 10.56
N GLN A 23 -14.27 -18.87 10.42
CA GLN A 23 -14.62 -17.61 9.75
C GLN A 23 -14.32 -16.38 10.60
N ILE A 24 -14.40 -16.53 11.93
CA ILE A 24 -14.10 -15.48 12.90
C ILE A 24 -12.80 -15.84 13.59
N ILE A 25 -11.85 -14.92 13.55
CA ILE A 25 -10.53 -15.06 14.16
C ILE A 25 -10.47 -14.17 15.40
N ASP A 26 -10.15 -14.75 16.56
CA ASP A 26 -9.78 -13.97 17.74
C ASP A 26 -8.29 -13.62 17.67
N ILE A 27 -7.98 -12.33 17.61
CA ILE A 27 -6.61 -11.82 17.47
C ILE A 27 -5.74 -12.22 18.66
N ARG A 28 -6.34 -12.41 19.84
CA ARG A 28 -5.63 -12.77 21.08
C ARG A 28 -4.94 -14.12 20.96
N ASP A 29 -5.51 -15.05 20.20
CA ASP A 29 -4.96 -16.40 19.99
C ASP A 29 -3.66 -16.38 19.17
N PHE A 30 -3.37 -15.28 18.48
CA PHE A 30 -2.21 -15.14 17.61
C PHE A 30 -1.06 -14.38 18.27
N LYS A 31 -1.16 -14.03 19.56
CA LYS A 31 -0.09 -13.29 20.27
C LYS A 31 1.23 -14.07 20.20
N GLY A 32 2.29 -13.38 19.80
CA GLY A 32 3.63 -13.99 19.61
C GLY A 32 3.87 -14.59 18.21
N THR A 33 2.85 -14.69 17.36
CA THR A 33 3.04 -15.11 15.96
C THR A 33 3.43 -13.94 15.06
N ALA A 34 4.07 -14.26 13.93
CA ALA A 34 4.44 -13.25 12.93
C ALA A 34 3.22 -12.51 12.34
N GLY A 35 2.05 -13.15 12.34
CA GLY A 35 0.79 -12.61 11.83
C GLY A 35 0.07 -11.66 12.79
N TYR A 36 0.43 -11.64 14.08
CA TYR A 36 -0.27 -10.84 15.09
C TYR A 36 -0.39 -9.37 14.72
N ALA A 37 0.74 -8.75 14.33
CA ALA A 37 0.77 -7.34 13.98
C ALA A 37 -0.09 -7.00 12.74
N LEU A 38 -0.22 -7.95 11.80
CA LEU A 38 -1.08 -7.79 10.62
C LEU A 38 -2.56 -7.79 11.02
N LEU A 39 -2.96 -8.74 11.88
CA LEU A 39 -4.33 -8.82 12.39
C LEU A 39 -4.72 -7.58 13.19
N VAL A 40 -3.82 -7.06 14.02
CA VAL A 40 -4.02 -5.80 14.74
C VAL A 40 -4.23 -4.63 13.75
N CYS A 41 -3.44 -4.56 12.68
CA CYS A 41 -3.62 -3.52 11.66
C CYS A 41 -4.95 -3.66 10.90
N ALA A 42 -5.38 -4.90 10.62
CA ALA A 42 -6.63 -5.18 9.92
C ALA A 42 -7.86 -4.79 10.74
N ALA A 43 -7.88 -5.17 12.02
CA ALA A 43 -9.01 -4.93 12.90
C ALA A 43 -9.15 -3.46 13.33
N ASN A 44 -8.03 -2.73 13.38
CA ASN A 44 -7.99 -1.36 13.91
C ASN A 44 -7.77 -0.30 12.81
N GLY A 45 -8.39 -0.49 11.65
CA GLY A 45 -8.27 0.43 10.50
C GLY A 45 -8.73 1.87 10.78
N HIS A 46 -9.47 2.11 11.86
CA HIS A 46 -9.98 3.42 12.28
C HIS A 46 -9.02 4.18 13.22
N LEU A 47 -8.06 3.51 13.87
CA LEU A 47 -7.13 4.15 14.81
C LEU A 47 -6.01 4.91 14.09
N SER A 48 -5.35 5.85 14.76
CA SER A 48 -4.14 6.49 14.21
C SER A 48 -2.97 5.49 14.11
N ILE A 49 -2.04 5.73 13.18
CA ILE A 49 -0.83 4.89 13.04
C ILE A 49 0.00 4.91 14.35
N PHE A 50 0.05 6.08 15.00
CA PHE A 50 0.71 6.26 16.28
C PHE A 50 0.14 5.33 17.36
N ASN A 51 -1.19 5.28 17.52
CA ASN A 51 -1.83 4.43 18.53
C ASN A 51 -1.59 2.93 18.26
N ILE A 52 -1.64 2.51 17.00
CA ILE A 52 -1.34 1.12 16.61
C ILE A 52 0.11 0.78 16.94
N ARG A 53 1.05 1.69 16.65
CA ARG A 53 2.47 1.51 16.92
C ARG A 53 2.74 1.39 18.42
N GLU A 54 2.19 2.28 19.24
CA GLU A 54 2.32 2.24 20.70
C GLU A 54 1.75 0.93 21.26
N PHE A 55 0.57 0.50 20.80
CA PHE A 55 0.01 -0.77 21.20
C PHE A 55 0.93 -1.97 20.86
N LEU A 56 1.44 -2.02 19.63
CA LEU A 56 2.34 -3.09 19.20
C LEU A 56 3.65 -3.10 20.01
N LYS A 57 4.15 -1.93 20.40
CA LYS A 57 5.31 -1.78 21.28
C LYS A 57 5.04 -2.36 22.67
N LEU A 58 3.88 -2.04 23.27
CA LEU A 58 3.46 -2.62 24.57
C LEU A 58 3.32 -4.14 24.52
N GLN A 59 2.94 -4.70 23.37
CA GLN A 59 2.85 -6.16 23.19
C GLN A 59 4.19 -6.84 22.84
N GLY A 60 5.29 -6.09 22.71
CA GLY A 60 6.61 -6.63 22.37
C GLY A 60 6.77 -7.03 20.89
N VAL A 61 5.86 -6.58 20.01
CA VAL A 61 5.88 -6.89 18.57
C VAL A 61 6.06 -5.59 17.77
N GLU A 62 7.14 -4.87 18.06
CA GLU A 62 7.37 -3.55 17.45
C GLU A 62 7.45 -3.62 15.92
N ARG A 63 6.80 -2.64 15.29
CA ARG A 63 6.81 -2.44 13.84
C ARG A 63 7.00 -0.96 13.54
N GLY A 64 7.81 -0.68 12.52
CA GLY A 64 8.04 0.68 12.05
C GLY A 64 6.79 1.31 11.45
N GLU A 65 6.70 2.63 11.54
CA GLU A 65 5.55 3.41 11.02
C GLU A 65 5.33 3.18 9.52
N SER A 66 6.41 3.13 8.74
CA SER A 66 6.36 2.87 7.30
C SER A 66 5.86 1.46 6.96
N TRP A 67 6.07 0.49 7.86
CA TRP A 67 5.53 -0.86 7.72
C TRP A 67 4.02 -0.84 7.98
N ILE A 68 3.59 -0.21 9.08
CA ILE A 68 2.17 -0.11 9.46
C ILE A 68 1.38 0.60 8.36
N ARG A 69 1.88 1.74 7.87
CA ARG A 69 1.25 2.53 6.80
C ARG A 69 1.02 1.69 5.53
N ARG A 70 2.03 0.94 5.09
CA ARG A 70 1.94 0.11 3.88
C ARG A 70 0.99 -1.08 4.03
N ARG A 71 0.85 -1.64 5.24
CA ARG A 71 0.06 -2.87 5.47
C ARG A 71 -1.38 -2.54 5.81
N ARG A 72 -1.64 -1.41 6.47
CA ARG A 72 -2.99 -0.91 6.72
C ARG A 72 -3.78 -0.64 5.44
N TRP A 73 -3.08 -0.30 4.35
CA TRP A 73 -3.69 -0.19 3.02
C TRP A 73 -4.39 -1.48 2.55
N LEU A 74 -3.80 -2.66 2.84
CA LEU A 74 -4.35 -3.95 2.40
C LEU A 74 -5.74 -4.25 2.98
N PHE A 75 -6.10 -3.58 4.06
CA PHE A 75 -7.34 -3.80 4.81
C PHE A 75 -8.32 -2.63 4.65
N GLN A 76 -8.06 -1.70 3.74
CA GLN A 76 -9.03 -0.66 3.41
C GLN A 76 -10.17 -1.24 2.56
N PRO A 77 -11.39 -0.69 2.67
CA PRO A 77 -12.51 -1.08 1.82
C PRO A 77 -12.16 -0.97 0.32
N PRO A 78 -12.74 -1.83 -0.54
CA PRO A 78 -12.60 -1.69 -1.97
C PRO A 78 -13.08 -0.30 -2.42
N GLY A 79 -12.33 0.33 -3.33
CA GLY A 79 -12.60 1.70 -3.80
C GLY A 79 -11.93 2.81 -2.98
N THR A 80 -11.34 2.49 -1.82
CA THR A 80 -10.43 3.43 -1.14
C THR A 80 -9.22 3.64 -2.03
N VAL A 81 -8.83 4.88 -2.33
CA VAL A 81 -7.64 5.21 -3.14
C VAL A 81 -6.49 5.57 -2.19
N ASN A 82 -5.29 5.05 -2.45
CA ASN A 82 -4.13 5.37 -1.63
C ASN A 82 -3.70 6.79 -2.00
N SER A 83 -4.11 7.77 -1.20
CA SER A 83 -3.75 9.17 -1.41
C SER A 83 -2.23 9.44 -1.37
N ASN A 84 -1.42 8.45 -0.94
CA ASN A 84 0.04 8.52 -0.99
C ASN A 84 0.65 8.10 -2.35
N SER A 85 -0.15 7.76 -3.35
CA SER A 85 0.33 7.44 -4.69
C SER A 85 -0.28 8.34 -5.75
N ASN A 86 -0.03 9.65 -5.70
CA ASN A 86 -0.39 10.52 -6.81
C ASN A 86 0.87 11.11 -7.45
N ALA A 87 1.22 10.57 -8.62
CA ALA A 87 1.82 11.39 -9.66
C ALA A 87 0.84 12.55 -9.92
N ASN A 88 1.33 13.80 -9.83
CA ASN A 88 0.55 15.06 -9.91
C ASN A 88 -0.05 15.62 -8.60
N GLN A 89 0.67 15.58 -7.47
CA GLN A 89 0.28 16.32 -6.26
C GLN A 89 0.18 17.85 -6.45
N ASP A 90 0.87 18.42 -7.44
CA ASP A 90 0.89 19.86 -7.72
C ASP A 90 -0.17 20.29 -8.75
N GLY A 91 -0.88 19.36 -9.40
CA GLY A 91 -1.88 19.65 -10.43
C GLY A 91 -1.32 20.23 -11.74
N LYS A 92 0.01 20.27 -11.92
CA LYS A 92 0.69 21.00 -13.01
C LYS A 92 1.03 20.14 -14.23
N ASP A 93 0.47 18.95 -14.36
CA ASP A 93 0.79 18.05 -15.48
C ASP A 93 0.50 18.65 -16.86
N GLU A 94 -0.57 19.42 -17.02
CA GLU A 94 -0.88 20.09 -18.29
C GLU A 94 0.16 21.15 -18.64
N GLN A 95 0.56 21.95 -17.65
CA GLN A 95 1.64 22.93 -17.79
C GLN A 95 2.97 22.25 -18.11
N ALA A 96 3.27 21.13 -17.44
CA ALA A 96 4.46 20.33 -17.73
C ALA A 96 4.44 19.80 -19.17
N ARG A 97 3.29 19.35 -19.67
CA ARG A 97 3.12 18.89 -21.07
C ARG A 97 3.22 20.03 -22.08
N ALA A 98 2.81 21.25 -21.73
CA ALA A 98 3.00 22.42 -22.59
C ALA A 98 4.49 22.76 -22.73
N ILE A 99 5.22 22.82 -21.61
CA ILE A 99 6.67 23.05 -21.59
C ILE A 99 7.41 21.93 -22.35
N MET A 100 7.01 20.66 -22.16
CA MET A 100 7.63 19.55 -22.89
C MET A 100 7.43 19.62 -24.41
N ARG A 101 6.32 20.22 -24.89
CA ARG A 101 6.08 20.44 -26.33
C ARG A 101 6.98 21.54 -26.90
N GLU A 102 7.19 22.62 -26.16
CA GLU A 102 8.11 23.69 -26.54
C GLU A 102 9.56 23.18 -26.64
N TYR A 103 9.97 22.32 -25.69
CA TYR A 103 11.32 21.77 -25.62
C TYR A 103 11.43 20.32 -26.14
N HIS A 104 10.63 19.93 -27.14
CA HIS A 104 10.53 18.56 -27.65
C HIS A 104 11.81 18.00 -28.29
N LYS A 105 12.81 18.83 -28.64
CA LYS A 105 14.13 18.38 -29.16
C LYS A 105 15.25 18.40 -28.12
N ALA A 106 15.02 19.00 -26.95
CA ALA A 106 16.04 19.13 -25.91
C ALA A 106 16.38 17.79 -25.26
N SER A 107 17.49 17.70 -24.52
CA SER A 107 17.79 16.49 -23.75
C SER A 107 16.82 16.33 -22.57
N LEU A 108 16.56 15.09 -22.14
CA LEU A 108 15.71 14.83 -20.96
C LEU A 108 16.20 15.55 -19.70
N ARG A 109 17.53 15.66 -19.52
CA ARG A 109 18.12 16.39 -18.38
C ARG A 109 17.80 17.88 -18.44
N TYR A 110 17.84 18.47 -19.64
CA TYR A 110 17.50 19.87 -19.83
C TYR A 110 16.03 20.14 -19.53
N VAL A 111 15.13 19.29 -20.05
CA VAL A 111 13.68 19.42 -19.79
C VAL A 111 13.36 19.33 -18.29
N VAL A 112 13.98 18.40 -17.55
CA VAL A 112 13.81 18.31 -16.09
C VAL A 112 14.27 19.60 -15.40
N ARG A 113 15.36 20.22 -15.86
CA ARG A 113 15.84 21.49 -15.30
C ARG A 113 14.84 22.63 -15.55
N VAL A 114 14.32 22.75 -16.77
CA VAL A 114 13.33 23.77 -17.13
C VAL A 114 12.03 23.61 -16.33
N LEU A 115 11.55 22.37 -16.16
CA LEU A 115 10.38 22.11 -15.32
C LEU A 115 10.61 22.58 -13.88
N LYS A 116 11.82 22.35 -13.33
CA LYS A 116 12.18 22.80 -11.98
C LYS A 116 12.21 24.33 -11.87
N GLU A 117 12.68 25.04 -12.90
CA GLU A 117 12.65 26.51 -12.96
C GLU A 117 11.21 27.05 -12.93
N HIS A 118 10.25 26.31 -13.49
CA HIS A 118 8.81 26.61 -13.40
C HIS A 118 8.13 26.08 -12.12
N GLY A 119 8.91 25.60 -11.15
CA GLY A 119 8.40 25.06 -9.88
C GLY A 119 7.65 23.74 -10.03
N ILE A 120 7.88 23.00 -11.13
CA ILE A 120 7.31 21.69 -11.41
C ILE A 120 8.37 20.62 -11.15
N HIS A 121 8.10 19.72 -10.20
CA HIS A 121 9.04 18.68 -9.81
C HIS A 121 8.67 17.36 -10.52
N ARG A 122 9.35 17.05 -11.62
CA ARG A 122 9.20 15.77 -12.35
C ARG A 122 10.55 15.14 -12.61
N GLY A 123 10.65 13.84 -12.34
CA GLY A 123 11.85 13.05 -12.58
C GLY A 123 12.07 12.76 -14.07
N LYS A 124 13.30 12.36 -14.41
CA LYS A 124 13.70 12.03 -15.79
C LYS A 124 12.83 10.93 -16.41
N ASP A 125 12.48 9.90 -15.64
CA ASP A 125 11.68 8.78 -16.13
C ASP A 125 10.24 9.21 -16.44
N TRP A 126 9.67 10.10 -15.63
CA TRP A 126 8.35 10.67 -15.90
C TRP A 126 8.35 11.47 -17.20
N VAL A 127 9.36 12.34 -17.39
CA VAL A 127 9.51 13.12 -18.63
C VAL A 127 9.69 12.20 -19.84
N ARG A 128 10.45 11.11 -19.71
CA ARG A 128 10.65 10.15 -20.81
C ARG A 128 9.34 9.49 -21.26
N THR A 129 8.47 9.13 -20.32
CA THR A 129 7.18 8.49 -20.63
C THR A 129 6.15 9.46 -21.21
N HIS A 130 6.19 10.72 -20.80
CA HIS A 130 5.14 11.71 -21.12
C HIS A 130 5.54 12.72 -22.20
N ARG A 131 6.80 12.73 -22.62
CA ARG A 131 7.25 13.52 -23.76
C ARG A 131 6.71 12.87 -25.04
N CYS A 132 5.89 13.62 -25.76
CA CYS A 132 5.53 13.27 -27.13
C CYS A 132 6.83 13.24 -27.97
N SER A 133 7.01 12.14 -28.70
CA SER A 133 8.05 11.97 -29.72
C SER A 133 8.01 13.09 -30.74
#